data_AF-A0A1G7W6Y0-F1
#
_entry.id   AF-A0A1G7W6Y0-F1
#
_cell.length_a   1.000
_cell.length_b   1.000
_cell.length_c   1.000
_cell.angle_alpha   90.00
_cell.angle_beta   90.00
_cell.angle_gamma   90.00
#
_symmetry.space_group_name_H-M   'P 1'
#
loop_
_entity.id
_entity.type
_entity.pdbx_description
1 polymer ?
#
loop_
_entity_poly.entity_id
_entity_poly.type
_entity_poly.pdbx_seq_one_letter_code
_entity_poly.pdbx_strand_id
1 'polypeptide(L)'
;MSQRPTLDEIRRAPKVLLHDHLDGGVRPETVVDLARESGYSKLPTTDADNLRTWFREASDSGSLERYLETFAHTVGVMQSAEALTRVAAECAADLADDGVVYAEVRYAPELHTSQGLSLDEVVEAVLEGFRIGSAGRGIRVGALLTAMRHQARSMEIAELAVRYRDVGVVGFDIAGAEAGYPPTRHLDAFEYLQRENSHFTIHAGEGFGLPSIWQAIQWCGADRLGHGVRIIDDISVSEDGTAKLGRLAAYVRDKRIPLEMCPTSNLQTGAASSIADHPIGLLRRLHFRVTVNTDNRLMSGTSVSEEFARLVDAFDYGWDDLQWFTVNAMKSAFIPFDERLSLINGVIKPGFAQLKWQA
;
A
#
# COMPACT_ATOMS: atom_id res chain seq x y z
N MET A 1 -20.90 9.49 -25.17
CA MET A 1 -19.46 9.16 -25.00
C MET A 1 -19.15 9.53 -23.57
N SER A 2 -18.72 8.57 -22.73
CA SER A 2 -18.36 8.90 -21.35
C SER A 2 -17.20 9.89 -21.39
N GLN A 3 -17.35 11.05 -20.77
CA GLN A 3 -16.25 12.02 -20.63
C GLN A 3 -15.10 11.37 -19.83
N ARG A 4 -13.86 11.64 -20.26
CA ARG A 4 -12.65 11.21 -19.55
C ARG A 4 -12.62 11.87 -18.16
N PRO A 5 -12.50 11.12 -17.06
CA PRO A 5 -12.41 11.69 -15.71
C PRO A 5 -11.22 12.65 -15.58
N THR A 6 -11.46 13.86 -15.09
CA THR A 6 -10.40 14.81 -14.72
C THR A 6 -9.85 14.51 -13.32
N LEU A 7 -8.63 14.96 -13.01
CA LEU A 7 -8.03 14.76 -11.68
C LEU A 7 -8.90 15.31 -10.55
N ASP A 8 -9.51 16.49 -10.72
CA ASP A 8 -10.37 17.11 -9.70
C ASP A 8 -11.69 16.34 -9.49
N GLU A 9 -12.20 15.68 -10.53
CA GLU A 9 -13.33 14.74 -10.38
C GLU A 9 -12.88 13.46 -9.68
N ILE A 10 -11.72 12.92 -10.05
CA ILE A 10 -11.14 11.70 -9.44
C ILE A 10 -10.92 11.92 -7.94
N ARG A 11 -10.44 13.09 -7.50
CA ARG A 11 -10.28 13.44 -6.08
C ARG A 11 -11.57 13.27 -5.29
N ARG A 12 -12.73 13.59 -5.89
CA ARG A 12 -14.05 13.45 -5.26
C ARG A 12 -14.63 12.04 -5.31
N ALA A 13 -14.04 11.14 -6.10
CA ALA A 13 -14.50 9.76 -6.18
C ALA A 13 -14.20 8.99 -4.89
N PRO A 14 -15.12 8.16 -4.37
CA PRO A 14 -14.81 7.31 -3.23
C PRO A 14 -13.74 6.29 -3.63
N LYS A 15 -12.63 6.24 -2.89
CA LYS A 15 -11.48 5.36 -3.17
C LYS A 15 -11.16 4.46 -1.99
N VAL A 16 -10.45 3.37 -2.27
CA VAL A 16 -10.01 2.39 -1.26
C VAL A 16 -8.54 2.11 -1.50
N LEU A 17 -7.73 2.24 -0.45
CA LEU A 17 -6.28 2.08 -0.48
C LEU A 17 -5.88 0.92 0.44
N LEU A 18 -5.15 -0.08 -0.06
CA LEU A 18 -4.78 -1.27 0.72
C LEU A 18 -3.27 -1.43 0.92
N HIS A 19 -2.47 -0.62 0.23
CA HIS A 19 -1.02 -0.72 0.24
C HIS A 19 -0.38 0.65 0.25
N ASP A 20 -0.13 1.12 1.47
CA ASP A 20 0.44 2.43 1.73
C ASP A 20 1.25 2.39 3.03
N HIS A 21 2.51 2.81 2.96
CA HIS A 21 3.43 2.85 4.08
C HIS A 21 3.34 4.18 4.81
N LEU A 22 3.10 4.14 6.13
CA LEU A 22 3.04 5.35 6.97
C LEU A 22 4.37 6.10 6.96
N ASP A 23 5.46 5.36 7.16
CA ASP A 23 6.86 5.81 7.14
C ASP A 23 7.34 6.18 5.73
N GLY A 24 6.62 5.79 4.69
CA GLY A 24 6.78 6.21 3.30
C GLY A 24 5.87 7.35 2.85
N GLY A 25 4.98 7.84 3.73
CA GLY A 25 3.89 8.74 3.40
C GLY A 25 3.88 10.07 4.17
N VAL A 26 5.01 10.43 4.79
CA VAL A 26 5.14 11.60 5.66
C VAL A 26 5.16 12.90 4.86
N ARG A 27 4.52 13.96 5.37
CA ARG A 27 4.62 15.29 4.75
C ARG A 27 6.04 15.85 4.88
N PRO A 28 6.66 16.39 3.82
CA PRO A 28 7.99 17.00 3.91
C PRO A 28 8.11 18.08 4.98
N GLU A 29 7.06 18.89 5.14
CA GLU A 29 6.98 19.93 6.17
C GLU A 29 7.06 19.32 7.58
N THR A 30 6.35 18.21 7.79
CA THR A 30 6.38 17.46 9.06
C THR A 30 7.72 16.78 9.30
N VAL A 31 8.40 16.28 8.27
CA VAL A 31 9.77 15.76 8.41
C VAL A 31 10.72 16.85 8.92
N VAL A 32 10.65 18.06 8.34
CA VAL A 32 11.46 19.20 8.78
C VAL A 32 11.13 19.62 10.21
N ASP A 33 9.85 19.72 10.57
CA ASP A 33 9.42 20.08 11.92
C ASP A 33 9.90 19.06 12.96
N LEU A 34 9.63 17.77 12.74
CA LEU A 34 10.02 16.70 13.65
C LEU A 34 11.55 16.56 13.75
N ALA A 35 12.29 16.82 12.67
CA ALA A 35 13.74 16.83 12.72
C ALA A 35 14.27 17.94 13.65
N ARG A 36 13.66 19.13 13.59
CA ARG A 36 13.98 20.25 14.48
C ARG A 36 13.66 19.94 15.94
N GLU A 37 12.49 19.36 16.19
CA GLU A 37 12.00 19.03 17.54
C GLU A 37 12.83 17.92 18.21
N SER A 38 13.22 16.90 17.44
CA SER A 38 14.02 15.76 17.93
C SER A 38 15.54 15.99 17.91
N GLY A 39 16.00 17.07 17.27
CA GLY A 39 17.42 17.33 17.05
C GLY A 39 18.08 16.46 15.97
N TYR A 40 17.29 15.85 15.09
CA TYR A 40 17.78 15.06 13.96
C TYR A 40 18.42 15.98 12.89
N SER A 41 19.73 15.87 12.72
CA SER A 41 20.52 16.80 11.87
C SER A 41 20.98 16.22 10.53
N LYS A 42 20.54 15.01 10.18
CA LYS A 42 21.01 14.30 8.97
C LYS A 42 20.18 14.58 7.72
N LEU A 43 19.16 15.44 7.79
CA LEU A 43 18.38 15.78 6.60
C LEU A 43 19.27 16.43 5.53
N PRO A 44 19.06 16.10 4.24
CA PRO A 44 19.82 16.67 3.13
C PRO A 44 19.53 18.17 2.94
N THR A 45 18.35 18.61 3.39
CA THR A 45 17.92 20.01 3.42
C THR A 45 16.80 20.17 4.45
N THR A 46 16.62 21.39 4.96
CA THR A 46 15.53 21.77 5.87
C THR A 46 14.46 22.62 5.20
N ASP A 47 14.58 22.87 3.90
CA ASP A 47 13.52 23.47 3.09
C ASP A 47 12.59 22.37 2.57
N ALA A 48 11.29 22.48 2.85
CA ALA A 48 10.33 21.41 2.60
C ALA A 48 10.14 21.08 1.11
N ASP A 49 10.19 22.08 0.23
CA ASP A 49 10.03 21.88 -1.21
C ASP A 49 11.26 21.20 -1.83
N ASN A 50 12.45 21.62 -1.42
CA ASN A 50 13.70 20.95 -1.80
C ASN A 50 13.75 19.52 -1.23
N LEU A 51 13.27 19.31 0.00
CA LEU A 51 13.21 18.00 0.62
C LEU A 51 12.26 17.07 -0.15
N ARG A 52 11.06 17.55 -0.51
CA ARG A 52 10.10 16.84 -1.36
C ARG A 52 10.72 16.38 -2.67
N THR A 53 11.44 17.29 -3.34
CA THR A 53 12.14 16.99 -4.60
C THR A 53 13.22 15.94 -4.39
N TRP A 54 14.03 16.08 -3.33
CA TRP A 54 15.09 15.14 -3.00
C TRP A 54 14.54 13.72 -2.74
N PHE A 55 13.45 13.58 -1.98
CA PHE A 55 12.83 12.28 -1.72
C PHE A 55 12.44 11.57 -3.02
N ARG A 56 11.78 12.30 -3.93
CA ARG A 56 11.36 11.75 -5.22
C ARG A 56 12.54 11.35 -6.09
N GLU A 57 13.55 12.21 -6.20
CA GLU A 57 14.75 11.94 -7.02
C GLU A 57 15.60 10.80 -6.46
N ALA A 58 15.70 10.67 -5.14
CA ALA A 58 16.41 9.58 -4.49
C ALA A 58 15.74 8.23 -4.78
N SER A 59 14.40 8.17 -4.68
CA SER A 59 13.63 6.96 -4.94
C SER A 59 13.58 6.56 -6.41
N ASP A 60 13.63 7.53 -7.34
CA ASP A 60 13.65 7.29 -8.79
C ASP A 60 15.07 7.09 -9.36
N SER A 61 16.09 7.01 -8.51
CA SER A 61 17.49 6.98 -8.95
C SER A 61 17.98 5.64 -9.52
N GLY A 62 17.17 4.58 -9.41
CA GLY A 62 17.58 3.21 -9.72
C GLY A 62 18.61 2.62 -8.75
N SER A 63 18.92 3.32 -7.64
CA SER A 63 19.81 2.84 -6.58
C SER A 63 19.01 2.44 -5.34
N LEU A 64 19.09 1.15 -4.99
CA LEU A 64 18.50 0.65 -3.74
C LEU A 64 19.06 1.37 -2.52
N GLU A 65 20.34 1.75 -2.52
CA GLU A 65 20.96 2.49 -1.42
C GLU A 65 20.30 3.85 -1.21
N ARG A 66 20.12 4.62 -2.30
CA ARG A 66 19.45 5.94 -2.22
C ARG A 66 17.97 5.81 -1.89
N TYR A 67 17.31 4.75 -2.37
CA TYR A 67 15.94 4.45 -1.99
C TYR A 67 15.83 4.21 -0.47
N LEU A 68 16.71 3.39 0.11
CA LEU A 68 16.72 3.12 1.55
C LEU A 68 17.14 4.33 2.39
N GLU A 69 17.99 5.22 1.86
CA GLU A 69 18.35 6.49 2.52
C GLU A 69 17.12 7.33 2.84
N THR A 70 16.09 7.32 1.98
CA THR A 70 14.85 8.05 2.23
C THR A 70 14.16 7.59 3.53
N PHE A 71 14.07 6.28 3.77
CA PHE A 71 13.48 5.74 5.00
C PHE A 71 14.32 6.05 6.23
N ALA A 72 15.65 6.17 6.10
CA ALA A 72 16.50 6.54 7.23
C ALA A 72 16.17 7.93 7.79
N HIS A 73 15.63 8.83 6.97
CA HIS A 73 15.17 10.15 7.40
C HIS A 73 13.77 10.11 8.02
N THR A 74 12.79 9.49 7.36
CA THR A 74 11.42 9.43 7.90
C THR A 74 11.36 8.62 9.20
N VAL A 75 11.97 7.44 9.23
CA VAL A 75 12.09 6.65 10.48
C VAL A 75 12.87 7.41 11.54
N GLY A 76 13.94 8.12 11.15
CA GLY A 76 14.78 8.89 12.06
C GLY A 76 14.04 9.98 12.85
N VAL A 77 13.01 10.58 12.26
CA VAL A 77 12.18 11.60 12.91
C VAL A 77 10.91 11.05 13.58
N MET A 78 10.60 9.76 13.37
CA MET A 78 9.44 9.07 13.92
C MET A 78 9.82 8.15 15.09
N GLN A 79 10.54 8.68 16.09
CA GLN A 79 11.03 7.90 17.23
C GLN A 79 10.33 8.23 18.57
N SER A 80 9.30 9.08 18.56
CA SER A 80 8.47 9.38 19.73
C SER A 80 6.98 9.12 19.45
N ALA A 81 6.20 8.89 20.52
CA ALA A 81 4.76 8.66 20.41
C ALA A 81 4.03 9.87 19.80
N GLU A 82 4.46 11.09 20.13
CA GLU A 82 3.89 12.33 19.58
C GLU A 82 4.15 12.44 18.07
N ALA A 83 5.36 12.11 17.63
CA ALA A 83 5.73 12.11 16.22
C ALA A 83 4.88 11.10 15.42
N LEU A 84 4.77 9.86 15.93
CA LEU A 84 3.95 8.81 15.32
C LEU A 84 2.47 9.19 15.27
N THR A 85 1.94 9.73 16.36
CA THR A 85 0.54 10.21 16.45
C THR A 85 0.27 11.30 15.43
N ARG A 86 1.16 12.30 15.33
CA ARG A 86 1.05 13.39 14.35
C ARG A 86 1.06 12.85 12.92
N VAL A 87 2.05 12.02 12.57
CA VAL A 87 2.19 11.48 11.21
C VAL A 87 0.98 10.60 10.83
N ALA A 88 0.48 9.78 11.74
CA ALA A 88 -0.72 8.97 11.50
C ALA A 88 -1.99 9.83 11.35
N ALA A 89 -2.15 10.89 12.15
CA ALA A 89 -3.27 11.83 12.00
C ALA A 89 -3.23 12.57 10.66
N GLU A 90 -2.06 13.05 10.27
CA GLU A 90 -1.85 13.74 8.98
C GLU A 90 -2.10 12.80 7.80
N CYS A 91 -1.67 11.53 7.89
CA CYS A 91 -1.93 10.49 6.90
C CYS A 91 -3.43 10.26 6.70
N ALA A 92 -4.19 10.03 7.78
CA ALA A 92 -5.64 9.83 7.68
C ALA A 92 -6.37 11.06 7.12
N ALA A 93 -5.93 12.27 7.49
CA ALA A 93 -6.47 13.51 6.94
C ALA A 93 -6.19 13.65 5.43
N ASP A 94 -4.96 13.41 4.98
CA ASP A 94 -4.57 13.50 3.56
C ASP A 94 -5.33 12.48 2.71
N LEU A 95 -5.48 11.26 3.20
CA LEU A 95 -6.23 10.21 2.50
C LEU A 95 -7.71 10.58 2.37
N ALA A 96 -8.32 11.12 3.43
CA ALA A 96 -9.71 11.59 3.36
C ALA A 96 -9.88 12.78 2.40
N ASP A 97 -8.93 13.72 2.39
CA ASP A 97 -8.93 14.87 1.49
C ASP A 97 -8.71 14.45 0.02
N ASP A 98 -8.03 13.31 -0.18
CA ASP A 98 -7.94 12.62 -1.47
C ASP A 98 -9.17 11.73 -1.75
N GLY A 99 -10.26 11.80 -0.99
CA GLY A 99 -11.50 11.05 -1.23
C GLY A 99 -11.42 9.53 -0.94
N VAL A 100 -10.41 9.09 -0.20
CA VAL A 100 -10.32 7.71 0.29
C VAL A 100 -11.32 7.51 1.42
N VAL A 101 -12.18 6.51 1.28
CA VAL A 101 -13.21 6.17 2.28
C VAL A 101 -12.79 5.01 3.18
N TYR A 102 -11.83 4.21 2.72
CA TYR A 102 -11.21 3.14 3.51
C TYR A 102 -9.73 2.98 3.14
N ALA A 103 -8.87 2.91 4.16
CA ALA A 103 -7.45 2.68 3.98
C ALA A 103 -6.93 1.56 4.90
N GLU A 104 -5.98 0.77 4.41
CA GLU A 104 -5.09 -0.05 5.21
C GLU A 104 -3.68 0.48 5.07
N VAL A 105 -3.16 1.05 6.15
CA VAL A 105 -1.85 1.70 6.20
C VAL A 105 -0.90 0.81 6.98
N ARG A 106 0.25 0.51 6.39
CA ARG A 106 1.27 -0.39 6.93
C ARG A 106 2.47 0.37 7.45
N TYR A 107 3.16 -0.20 8.42
CA TYR A 107 4.41 0.31 8.96
C TYR A 107 5.08 -0.80 9.77
N ALA A 108 6.39 -0.70 9.98
CA ALA A 108 7.13 -1.65 10.79
C ALA A 108 7.35 -1.11 12.21
N PRO A 109 6.61 -1.56 13.23
CA PRO A 109 6.73 -1.00 14.58
C PRO A 109 8.16 -1.10 15.13
N GLU A 110 8.89 -2.16 14.76
CA GLU A 110 10.28 -2.39 15.15
C GLU A 110 11.28 -1.31 14.68
N LEU A 111 10.93 -0.51 13.67
CA LEU A 111 11.78 0.59 13.22
C LEU A 111 11.67 1.84 14.12
N HIS A 112 10.66 1.90 14.98
CA HIS A 112 10.34 3.08 15.79
C HIS A 112 10.69 2.92 17.28
N THR A 113 11.49 1.91 17.63
CA THR A 113 11.87 1.61 19.02
C THR A 113 13.27 2.10 19.39
N SER A 114 13.98 2.80 18.50
CA SER A 114 15.40 3.13 18.71
C SER A 114 15.65 4.18 19.80
N GLN A 115 14.63 4.96 20.17
CA GLN A 115 14.69 5.92 21.28
C GLN A 115 13.85 5.51 22.50
N GLY A 116 13.56 4.21 22.65
CA GLY A 116 13.05 3.64 23.90
C GLY A 116 11.54 3.36 23.94
N LEU A 117 10.80 3.63 22.85
CA LEU A 117 9.42 3.14 22.73
C LEU A 117 9.40 1.61 22.69
N SER A 118 8.45 1.02 23.39
CA SER A 118 8.02 -0.36 23.20
C SER A 118 7.21 -0.50 21.91
N LEU A 119 7.08 -1.74 21.40
CA LEU A 119 6.25 -2.01 20.23
C LEU A 119 4.78 -1.64 20.46
N ASP A 120 4.27 -1.89 21.68
CA ASP A 120 2.92 -1.52 22.09
C ASP A 120 2.71 0.01 22.03
N GLU A 121 3.62 0.80 22.59
CA GLU A 121 3.54 2.28 22.54
C GLU A 121 3.56 2.82 21.11
N VAL A 122 4.33 2.18 20.21
CA VAL A 122 4.34 2.53 18.78
C VAL A 122 2.97 2.27 18.15
N VAL A 123 2.37 1.11 18.41
CA VAL A 123 1.04 0.76 17.86
C VAL A 123 -0.04 1.69 18.41
N GLU A 124 -0.06 1.91 19.72
CA GLU A 124 -1.04 2.79 20.37
C GLU A 124 -0.97 4.23 19.83
N ALA A 125 0.23 4.77 19.64
CA ALA A 125 0.43 6.11 19.08
C ALA A 125 -0.11 6.22 17.64
N VAL A 126 0.16 5.24 16.79
CA VAL A 126 -0.32 5.24 15.40
C VAL A 126 -1.85 5.11 15.35
N LEU A 127 -2.44 4.21 16.15
CA LEU A 127 -3.89 4.04 16.22
C LEU A 127 -4.60 5.31 16.73
N GLU A 128 -4.02 5.98 17.73
CA GLU A 128 -4.53 7.26 18.22
C GLU A 128 -4.45 8.34 17.15
N GLY A 129 -3.34 8.41 16.41
CA GLY A 129 -3.21 9.32 15.27
C GLY A 129 -4.29 9.07 14.20
N PHE A 130 -4.50 7.82 13.79
CA PHE A 130 -5.58 7.49 12.86
C PHE A 130 -6.96 7.87 13.39
N ARG A 131 -7.23 7.67 14.69
CA ARG A 131 -8.49 8.10 15.32
C ARG A 131 -8.68 9.61 15.23
N ILE A 132 -7.65 10.39 15.55
CA ILE A 132 -7.66 11.86 15.48
C ILE A 132 -7.87 12.33 14.03
N GLY A 133 -7.05 11.84 13.11
CA GLY A 133 -7.09 12.26 11.70
C GLY A 133 -8.38 11.88 10.98
N SER A 134 -9.01 10.77 11.35
CA SER A 134 -10.26 10.30 10.74
C SER A 134 -11.51 11.00 11.26
N ALA A 135 -11.43 11.68 12.43
CA ALA A 135 -12.59 12.23 13.12
C ALA A 135 -13.36 13.23 12.24
N GLY A 136 -14.63 12.92 11.95
CA GLY A 136 -15.51 13.77 11.13
C GLY A 136 -15.23 13.78 9.63
N ARG A 137 -14.30 12.95 9.13
CA ARG A 137 -13.89 12.95 7.71
C ARG A 137 -14.51 11.85 6.85
N GLY A 138 -15.21 10.90 7.46
CA GLY A 138 -15.87 9.80 6.72
C GLY A 138 -14.90 8.76 6.14
N ILE A 139 -13.65 8.73 6.61
CA ILE A 139 -12.67 7.67 6.32
C ILE A 139 -12.62 6.68 7.47
N ARG A 140 -12.39 5.40 7.15
CA ARG A 140 -11.91 4.40 8.11
C ARG A 140 -10.50 3.98 7.76
N VAL A 141 -9.60 3.94 8.74
CA VAL A 141 -8.22 3.48 8.57
C VAL A 141 -7.96 2.28 9.46
N GLY A 142 -7.43 1.20 8.89
CA GLY A 142 -6.90 0.04 9.62
C GLY A 142 -5.37 -0.01 9.51
N ALA A 143 -4.70 -0.47 10.55
CA ALA A 143 -3.26 -0.67 10.56
C ALA A 143 -2.89 -2.08 10.08
N LEU A 144 -1.80 -2.20 9.30
CA LEU A 144 -1.09 -3.46 9.10
C LEU A 144 0.28 -3.37 9.77
N LEU A 145 0.61 -4.35 10.61
CA LEU A 145 1.94 -4.39 11.24
C LEU A 145 2.89 -5.21 10.36
N THR A 146 3.95 -4.55 9.91
CA THR A 146 4.94 -5.13 9.00
C THR A 146 6.16 -5.63 9.78
N ALA A 147 6.58 -6.86 9.54
CA ALA A 147 7.90 -7.33 9.95
C ALA A 147 8.91 -7.17 8.80
N MET A 148 10.13 -6.74 9.11
CA MET A 148 11.18 -6.57 8.11
C MET A 148 11.83 -7.93 7.78
N ARG A 149 11.89 -8.26 6.48
CA ARG A 149 12.43 -9.54 5.95
C ARG A 149 13.82 -9.93 6.44
N HIS A 150 14.63 -8.93 6.79
CA HIS A 150 16.02 -9.12 7.22
C HIS A 150 16.17 -9.18 8.75
N GLN A 151 15.10 -8.97 9.50
CA GLN A 151 15.07 -9.08 10.96
C GLN A 151 14.40 -10.38 11.39
N ALA A 152 14.80 -10.90 12.55
CA ALA A 152 14.29 -12.15 13.12
C ALA A 152 13.17 -11.92 14.14
N ARG A 153 12.24 -10.98 13.86
CA ARG A 153 11.18 -10.55 14.78
C ARG A 153 9.76 -10.80 14.26
N SER A 154 9.60 -11.51 13.14
CA SER A 154 8.29 -11.71 12.50
C SER A 154 7.25 -12.34 13.43
N MET A 155 7.64 -13.29 14.28
CA MET A 155 6.73 -13.89 15.26
C MET A 155 6.24 -12.87 16.30
N GLU A 156 7.14 -12.05 16.83
CA GLU A 156 6.79 -11.01 17.81
C GLU A 156 5.82 -9.97 17.22
N ILE A 157 6.07 -9.55 15.97
CA ILE A 157 5.18 -8.61 15.26
C ILE A 157 3.84 -9.27 14.90
N ALA A 158 3.82 -10.57 14.59
CA ALA A 158 2.58 -11.31 14.35
C ALA A 158 1.73 -11.44 15.62
N GLU A 159 2.33 -11.77 16.76
CA GLU A 159 1.66 -11.78 18.07
C GLU A 159 1.11 -10.39 18.43
N LEU A 160 1.85 -9.34 18.11
CA LEU A 160 1.40 -7.96 18.28
C LEU A 160 0.18 -7.64 17.38
N ALA A 161 0.21 -8.03 16.11
CA ALA A 161 -0.93 -7.83 15.22
C ALA A 161 -2.19 -8.54 15.71
N VAL A 162 -2.05 -9.78 16.20
CA VAL A 162 -3.14 -10.54 16.81
C VAL A 162 -3.67 -9.87 18.07
N ARG A 163 -2.79 -9.30 18.91
CA ARG A 163 -3.17 -8.62 20.16
C ARG A 163 -4.03 -7.39 19.92
N TYR A 164 -3.74 -6.61 18.88
CA TYR A 164 -4.44 -5.35 18.55
C TYR A 164 -5.56 -5.50 17.50
N ARG A 165 -5.92 -6.73 17.12
CA ARG A 165 -6.86 -7.01 16.03
C ARG A 165 -8.26 -6.42 16.21
N ASP A 166 -8.70 -6.29 17.45
CA ASP A 166 -10.04 -5.81 17.81
C ASP A 166 -10.08 -4.29 18.09
N VAL A 167 -8.93 -3.61 17.97
CA VAL A 167 -8.78 -2.18 18.31
C VAL A 167 -8.12 -1.34 17.22
N GLY A 168 -7.96 -1.88 16.00
CA GLY A 168 -7.61 -1.11 14.81
C GLY A 168 -6.52 -1.69 13.93
N VAL A 169 -5.79 -2.72 14.39
CA VAL A 169 -4.92 -3.51 13.50
C VAL A 169 -5.79 -4.51 12.74
N VAL A 170 -5.69 -4.55 11.42
CA VAL A 170 -6.54 -5.42 10.58
C VAL A 170 -5.74 -6.53 9.90
N GLY A 171 -4.42 -6.56 10.08
CA GLY A 171 -3.59 -7.64 9.55
C GLY A 171 -2.10 -7.44 9.75
N PHE A 172 -1.35 -8.33 9.13
CA PHE A 172 0.10 -8.40 9.17
C PHE A 172 0.71 -8.35 7.75
N ASP A 173 1.96 -7.93 7.65
CA ASP A 173 2.73 -7.92 6.41
C ASP A 173 4.21 -8.27 6.64
N ILE A 174 4.93 -8.62 5.57
CA ILE A 174 6.40 -8.57 5.55
C ILE A 174 6.89 -7.71 4.38
N ALA A 175 7.90 -6.87 4.64
CA ALA A 175 8.48 -5.97 3.65
C ALA A 175 10.01 -5.89 3.73
N GLY A 176 10.61 -5.09 2.86
CA GLY A 176 12.07 -4.97 2.68
C GLY A 176 12.59 -5.83 1.52
N ALA A 177 13.91 -6.01 1.45
CA ALA A 177 14.57 -6.68 0.33
C ALA A 177 13.98 -8.08 0.08
N GLU A 178 13.41 -8.30 -1.10
CA GLU A 178 12.74 -9.56 -1.48
C GLU A 178 13.75 -10.63 -1.92
N ALA A 179 14.64 -10.28 -2.87
CA ALA A 179 15.64 -11.20 -3.39
C ALA A 179 16.64 -11.60 -2.28
N GLY A 180 16.81 -12.92 -2.07
CA GLY A 180 17.68 -13.46 -1.02
C GLY A 180 17.04 -13.58 0.38
N TYR A 181 15.82 -13.08 0.56
CA TYR A 181 15.06 -13.17 1.82
C TYR A 181 13.66 -13.75 1.56
N PRO A 182 13.56 -15.05 1.23
CA PRO A 182 12.28 -15.66 0.86
C PRO A 182 11.28 -15.59 2.01
N PRO A 183 9.97 -15.46 1.72
CA PRO A 183 8.94 -15.36 2.76
C PRO A 183 8.90 -16.59 3.67
N THR A 184 9.36 -17.75 3.19
CA THR A 184 9.42 -19.00 3.97
C THR A 184 10.35 -18.93 5.19
N ARG A 185 11.18 -17.89 5.34
CA ARG A 185 11.92 -17.64 6.59
C ARG A 185 11.05 -17.23 7.77
N HIS A 186 9.81 -16.81 7.50
CA HIS A 186 8.84 -16.32 8.49
C HIS A 186 7.64 -17.26 8.62
N LEU A 187 7.82 -18.55 8.25
CA LEU A 187 6.72 -19.52 8.18
C LEU A 187 6.02 -19.73 9.53
N ASP A 188 6.78 -19.69 10.63
CA ASP A 188 6.28 -19.77 11.99
C ASP A 188 5.25 -18.66 12.31
N ALA A 189 5.55 -17.42 11.92
CA ALA A 189 4.65 -16.28 12.08
C ALA A 189 3.39 -16.43 11.23
N PHE A 190 3.51 -16.87 9.98
CA PHE A 190 2.35 -17.10 9.11
C PHE A 190 1.46 -18.24 9.60
N GLU A 191 2.04 -19.36 10.03
CA GLU A 191 1.28 -20.46 10.63
C GLU A 191 0.58 -20.05 11.92
N TYR A 192 1.19 -19.19 12.73
CA TYR A 192 0.56 -18.61 13.91
C TYR A 192 -0.64 -17.74 13.52
N LEU A 193 -0.48 -16.80 12.58
CA LEU A 193 -1.57 -15.93 12.11
C LEU A 193 -2.75 -16.73 11.55
N GLN A 194 -2.47 -17.80 10.80
CA GLN A 194 -3.52 -18.70 10.30
C GLN A 194 -4.29 -19.38 11.44
N ARG A 195 -3.61 -19.86 12.48
CA ARG A 195 -4.24 -20.49 13.66
C ARG A 195 -5.08 -19.49 14.46
N GLU A 196 -4.69 -18.22 14.45
CA GLU A 196 -5.41 -17.11 15.08
C GLU A 196 -6.48 -16.47 14.17
N ASN A 197 -6.76 -17.05 12.99
CA ASN A 197 -7.70 -16.52 11.99
C ASN A 197 -7.40 -15.05 11.59
N SER A 198 -6.13 -14.66 11.63
CA SER A 198 -5.68 -13.31 11.32
C SER A 198 -5.23 -13.18 9.88
N HIS A 199 -5.57 -12.05 9.27
CA HIS A 199 -5.26 -11.76 7.88
C HIS A 199 -3.81 -11.30 7.70
N PHE A 200 -3.22 -11.65 6.56
CA PHE A 200 -1.91 -11.12 6.20
C PHE A 200 -1.72 -10.99 4.68
N THR A 201 -0.97 -9.96 4.32
CA THR A 201 -0.43 -9.75 2.97
C THR A 201 1.07 -10.02 2.98
N ILE A 202 1.67 -10.24 1.82
CA ILE A 202 3.11 -10.44 1.69
C ILE A 202 3.58 -9.66 0.46
N HIS A 203 4.56 -8.76 0.61
CA HIS A 203 5.28 -8.20 -0.53
C HIS A 203 5.95 -9.32 -1.33
N ALA A 204 5.46 -9.65 -2.51
CA ALA A 204 6.06 -10.69 -3.33
C ALA A 204 5.77 -10.45 -4.81
N GLY A 205 6.73 -10.76 -5.66
CA GLY A 205 6.59 -10.53 -7.09
C GLY A 205 6.86 -9.09 -7.47
N GLU A 206 7.77 -8.39 -6.80
CA GLU A 206 8.25 -7.06 -7.18
C GLU A 206 9.74 -7.11 -7.53
N GLY A 207 10.59 -7.28 -6.52
CA GLY A 207 12.05 -7.42 -6.63
C GLY A 207 12.51 -8.86 -6.89
N PHE A 208 11.60 -9.84 -6.82
CA PHE A 208 11.87 -11.23 -7.23
C PHE A 208 10.70 -11.82 -8.04
N GLY A 209 10.99 -12.85 -8.84
CA GLY A 209 10.07 -13.38 -9.84
C GLY A 209 9.00 -14.34 -9.28
N LEU A 210 8.43 -15.12 -10.19
CA LEU A 210 7.39 -16.12 -9.92
C LEU A 210 7.65 -17.04 -8.71
N PRO A 211 8.89 -17.48 -8.39
CA PRO A 211 9.13 -18.30 -7.20
C PRO A 211 8.72 -17.62 -5.90
N SER A 212 8.88 -16.29 -5.80
CA SER A 212 8.48 -15.55 -4.60
C SER A 212 6.97 -15.53 -4.42
N ILE A 213 6.24 -15.21 -5.50
CA ILE A 213 4.78 -15.24 -5.56
C ILE A 213 4.27 -16.64 -5.19
N TRP A 214 4.88 -17.67 -5.78
CA TRP A 214 4.53 -19.05 -5.51
C TRP A 214 4.76 -19.42 -4.04
N GLN A 215 5.89 -19.02 -3.44
CA GLN A 215 6.16 -19.28 -2.02
C GLN A 215 5.18 -18.53 -1.10
N ALA A 216 4.93 -17.25 -1.36
CA ALA A 216 3.99 -16.45 -0.58
C ALA A 216 2.58 -17.07 -0.54
N ILE A 217 2.12 -17.61 -1.67
CA ILE A 217 0.79 -18.25 -1.75
C ILE A 217 0.81 -19.68 -1.21
N GLN A 218 1.72 -20.53 -1.71
CA GLN A 218 1.61 -21.98 -1.53
C GLN A 218 2.19 -22.47 -0.22
N TRP A 219 3.23 -21.80 0.28
CA TRP A 219 3.84 -22.13 1.58
C TRP A 219 3.26 -21.26 2.68
N CYS A 220 3.24 -19.95 2.48
CA CYS A 220 2.88 -19.02 3.54
C CYS A 220 1.36 -18.80 3.64
N GLY A 221 0.61 -19.00 2.55
CA GLY A 221 -0.85 -18.86 2.55
C GLY A 221 -1.33 -17.42 2.55
N ALA A 222 -0.63 -16.50 1.88
CA ALA A 222 -0.98 -15.09 1.83
C ALA A 222 -2.41 -14.85 1.30
N ASP A 223 -3.17 -13.99 2.00
CA ASP A 223 -4.50 -13.59 1.57
C ASP A 223 -4.44 -12.60 0.38
N ARG A 224 -3.37 -11.81 0.31
CA ARG A 224 -3.06 -10.82 -0.73
C ARG A 224 -1.57 -10.80 -1.03
N LEU A 225 -1.21 -10.26 -2.19
CA LEU A 225 0.17 -9.98 -2.55
C LEU A 225 0.41 -8.48 -2.61
N GLY A 226 1.34 -8.00 -1.80
CA GLY A 226 1.98 -6.70 -1.99
C GLY A 226 2.66 -6.69 -3.36
N HIS A 227 2.23 -5.80 -4.24
CA HIS A 227 2.54 -5.80 -5.67
C HIS A 227 2.01 -7.04 -6.41
N GLY A 228 2.79 -8.13 -6.50
CA GLY A 228 2.51 -9.27 -7.37
C GLY A 228 2.67 -8.96 -8.87
N VAL A 229 3.32 -7.86 -9.23
CA VAL A 229 3.46 -7.36 -10.62
C VAL A 229 4.17 -8.35 -11.54
N ARG A 230 5.16 -9.09 -11.02
CA ARG A 230 5.89 -10.14 -11.75
C ARG A 230 5.06 -11.37 -12.10
N ILE A 231 3.78 -11.46 -11.67
CA ILE A 231 2.86 -12.51 -12.15
C ILE A 231 2.69 -12.45 -13.68
N ILE A 232 2.96 -11.28 -14.27
CA ILE A 232 2.99 -11.06 -15.72
C ILE A 232 3.95 -12.01 -16.45
N ASP A 233 5.03 -12.43 -15.79
CA ASP A 233 6.03 -13.36 -16.37
C ASP A 233 5.46 -14.76 -16.60
N ASP A 234 4.35 -15.11 -15.95
CA ASP A 234 3.61 -16.36 -16.15
C ASP A 234 2.45 -16.17 -17.16
N ILE A 235 2.48 -15.10 -17.96
CA ILE A 235 1.49 -14.80 -18.99
C ILE A 235 2.19 -14.57 -20.33
N SER A 236 1.72 -15.26 -21.36
CA SER A 236 2.16 -15.04 -22.74
C SER A 236 1.00 -14.50 -23.57
N VAL A 237 1.27 -13.55 -24.45
CA VAL A 237 0.28 -12.99 -25.39
C VAL A 237 0.78 -13.24 -26.80
N SER A 238 0.00 -13.94 -27.61
CA SER A 238 0.32 -14.17 -29.03
C SER A 238 0.06 -12.92 -29.87
N GLU A 239 0.56 -12.92 -31.11
CA GLU A 239 0.43 -11.79 -32.05
C GLU A 239 -1.03 -11.38 -32.33
N ASP A 240 -1.98 -12.33 -32.23
CA ASP A 240 -3.42 -12.09 -32.38
C ASP A 240 -4.09 -11.51 -31.12
N GLY A 241 -3.31 -11.24 -30.06
CA GLY A 241 -3.79 -10.74 -28.77
C GLY A 241 -4.31 -11.80 -27.82
N THR A 242 -4.27 -13.09 -28.18
CA THR A 242 -4.72 -14.17 -27.30
C THR A 242 -3.75 -14.35 -26.14
N ALA A 243 -4.23 -14.20 -24.91
CA ALA A 243 -3.43 -14.43 -23.71
C ALA A 243 -3.54 -15.89 -23.22
N LYS A 244 -2.38 -16.53 -23.00
CA LYS A 244 -2.26 -17.83 -22.35
C LYS A 244 -1.62 -17.65 -20.98
N LEU A 245 -2.35 -18.07 -19.96
CA LEU A 245 -1.86 -18.09 -18.57
C LEU A 245 -1.08 -19.37 -18.30
N GLY A 246 0.04 -19.23 -17.61
CA GLY A 246 0.69 -20.32 -16.91
C GLY A 246 -0.09 -20.74 -15.66
N ARG A 247 0.42 -21.76 -14.98
CA ARG A 247 -0.30 -22.41 -13.87
C ARG A 247 -0.48 -21.47 -12.68
N LEU A 248 0.52 -20.66 -12.36
CA LEU A 248 0.49 -19.78 -11.21
C LEU A 248 -0.44 -18.60 -11.47
N ALA A 249 -0.33 -17.95 -12.64
CA ALA A 249 -1.20 -16.88 -13.07
C ALA A 249 -2.68 -17.33 -13.12
N ALA A 250 -2.95 -18.50 -13.69
CA ALA A 250 -4.29 -19.08 -13.68
C ALA A 250 -4.82 -19.30 -12.24
N TYR A 251 -4.00 -19.89 -11.37
CA TYR A 251 -4.38 -20.12 -9.97
C TYR A 251 -4.69 -18.81 -9.23
N VAL A 252 -3.81 -17.81 -9.34
CA VAL A 252 -3.98 -16.47 -8.74
C VAL A 252 -5.28 -15.83 -9.20
N ARG A 253 -5.55 -15.84 -10.51
CA ARG A 253 -6.75 -15.26 -11.10
C ARG A 253 -8.00 -15.99 -10.61
N ASP A 254 -8.01 -17.32 -10.65
CA ASP A 254 -9.19 -18.13 -10.39
C ASP A 254 -9.53 -18.18 -8.89
N LYS A 255 -8.52 -18.16 -8.01
CA LYS A 255 -8.68 -17.99 -6.56
C LYS A 255 -9.00 -16.56 -6.14
N ARG A 256 -8.99 -15.60 -7.07
CA ARG A 256 -9.23 -14.17 -6.82
C ARG A 256 -8.25 -13.58 -5.79
N ILE A 257 -7.00 -14.05 -5.79
CA ILE A 257 -5.94 -13.52 -4.92
C ILE A 257 -5.68 -12.06 -5.33
N PRO A 258 -5.88 -11.07 -4.43
CA PRO A 258 -5.67 -9.67 -4.74
C PRO A 258 -4.20 -9.35 -5.03
N LEU A 259 -3.99 -8.53 -6.04
CA LEU A 259 -2.69 -7.93 -6.37
C LEU A 259 -2.75 -6.45 -5.98
N GLU A 260 -1.96 -6.08 -4.98
CA GLU A 260 -1.84 -4.72 -4.47
C GLU A 260 -0.90 -3.91 -5.37
N MET A 261 -1.36 -3.54 -6.57
CA MET A 261 -0.51 -2.87 -7.57
C MET A 261 -0.24 -1.43 -7.18
N CYS A 262 0.99 -0.97 -7.38
CA CYS A 262 1.45 0.37 -7.03
C CYS A 262 2.14 1.00 -8.25
N PRO A 263 1.40 1.50 -9.25
CA PRO A 263 1.94 1.79 -10.58
C PRO A 263 3.18 2.71 -10.58
N THR A 264 3.14 3.86 -9.90
CA THR A 264 4.31 4.75 -9.84
C THR A 264 5.49 4.11 -9.11
N SER A 265 5.26 3.44 -7.97
CA SER A 265 6.32 2.72 -7.25
C SER A 265 6.95 1.63 -8.13
N ASN A 266 6.14 0.86 -8.88
CA ASN A 266 6.63 -0.17 -9.77
C ASN A 266 7.49 0.35 -10.93
N LEU A 267 7.38 1.64 -11.31
CA LEU A 267 8.33 2.28 -12.22
C LEU A 267 9.65 2.56 -11.50
N GLN A 268 9.59 3.17 -10.32
CA GLN A 268 10.77 3.56 -9.52
C GLN A 268 11.59 2.33 -9.07
N THR A 269 10.93 1.20 -8.80
CA THR A 269 11.59 -0.06 -8.44
C THR A 269 12.00 -0.90 -9.66
N GLY A 270 11.72 -0.43 -10.88
CA GLY A 270 12.10 -1.09 -12.13
C GLY A 270 11.26 -2.31 -12.50
N ALA A 271 10.13 -2.52 -11.82
CA ALA A 271 9.20 -3.60 -12.12
C ALA A 271 8.35 -3.34 -13.39
N ALA A 272 8.25 -2.09 -13.83
CA ALA A 272 7.66 -1.68 -15.10
C ALA A 272 8.42 -0.48 -15.70
N SER A 273 8.37 -0.33 -17.02
CA SER A 273 9.11 0.72 -17.75
C SER A 273 8.33 2.02 -17.93
N SER A 274 7.01 1.95 -17.98
CA SER A 274 6.12 3.09 -18.16
C SER A 274 4.73 2.76 -17.64
N ILE A 275 3.88 3.76 -17.40
CA ILE A 275 2.48 3.49 -17.02
C ILE A 275 1.71 2.87 -18.19
N ALA A 276 2.02 3.24 -19.44
CA ALA A 276 1.39 2.68 -20.65
C ALA A 276 1.67 1.19 -20.84
N ASP A 277 2.88 0.76 -20.48
CA ASP A 277 3.31 -0.65 -20.55
C ASP A 277 3.11 -1.40 -19.22
N HIS A 278 2.52 -0.75 -18.22
CA HIS A 278 2.41 -1.32 -16.89
C HIS A 278 1.56 -2.61 -16.90
N PRO A 279 2.00 -3.71 -16.25
CA PRO A 279 1.28 -4.99 -16.27
C PRO A 279 -0.18 -4.92 -15.81
N ILE A 280 -0.54 -3.93 -14.98
CA ILE A 280 -1.91 -3.71 -14.51
C ILE A 280 -2.92 -3.65 -15.67
N GLY A 281 -2.56 -3.09 -16.82
CA GLY A 281 -3.44 -2.99 -17.98
C GLY A 281 -3.84 -4.36 -18.52
N LEU A 282 -2.86 -5.25 -18.76
CA LEU A 282 -3.14 -6.63 -19.20
C LEU A 282 -3.86 -7.43 -18.10
N LEU A 283 -3.41 -7.31 -16.84
CA LEU A 283 -4.02 -8.03 -15.72
C LEU A 283 -5.50 -7.64 -15.51
N ARG A 284 -5.84 -6.36 -15.67
CA ARG A 284 -7.22 -5.87 -15.67
C ARG A 284 -8.03 -6.46 -16.83
N ARG A 285 -7.50 -6.46 -18.05
CA ARG A 285 -8.17 -7.07 -19.23
C ARG A 285 -8.44 -8.56 -19.02
N LEU A 286 -7.52 -9.25 -18.37
CA LEU A 286 -7.63 -10.68 -18.04
C LEU A 286 -8.38 -10.95 -16.73
N HIS A 287 -9.03 -9.92 -16.16
CA HIS A 287 -9.87 -10.00 -14.97
C HIS A 287 -9.17 -10.50 -13.71
N PHE A 288 -7.85 -10.34 -13.58
CA PHE A 288 -7.17 -10.50 -12.29
C PHE A 288 -7.76 -9.55 -11.26
N ARG A 289 -7.61 -9.86 -9.98
CA ARG A 289 -8.11 -8.99 -8.92
C ARG A 289 -7.06 -7.95 -8.54
N VAL A 290 -6.85 -7.00 -9.43
CA VAL A 290 -5.89 -5.91 -9.20
C VAL A 290 -6.59 -4.76 -8.45
N THR A 291 -5.81 -4.11 -7.60
CA THR A 291 -6.16 -2.89 -6.85
C THR A 291 -5.12 -1.82 -7.17
N VAL A 292 -5.42 -0.54 -6.93
CA VAL A 292 -4.51 0.57 -7.22
C VAL A 292 -4.15 1.24 -5.91
N ASN A 293 -2.84 1.36 -5.65
CA ASN A 293 -2.31 1.81 -4.38
C ASN A 293 -1.09 2.71 -4.58
N THR A 294 -0.69 3.39 -3.52
CA THR A 294 0.36 4.42 -3.52
C THR A 294 1.73 3.90 -3.14
N ASP A 295 1.79 2.85 -2.31
CA ASP A 295 3.01 2.38 -1.66
C ASP A 295 3.63 3.46 -0.76
N ASN A 296 4.52 4.31 -1.30
CA ASN A 296 5.23 5.33 -0.53
C ASN A 296 4.92 6.73 -1.07
N ARG A 297 3.84 7.39 -0.60
CA ARG A 297 3.36 8.66 -1.16
C ARG A 297 4.43 9.75 -1.29
N LEU A 298 5.31 9.88 -0.29
CA LEU A 298 6.38 10.88 -0.27
C LEU A 298 7.43 10.55 -1.33
N MET A 299 7.96 9.32 -1.28
CA MET A 299 9.01 8.81 -2.17
C MET A 299 8.55 8.75 -3.63
N SER A 300 7.30 8.33 -3.87
CA SER A 300 6.71 8.25 -5.19
C SER A 300 6.13 9.58 -5.68
N GLY A 301 6.03 10.59 -4.82
CA GLY A 301 5.44 11.89 -5.17
C GLY A 301 4.02 11.74 -5.73
N THR A 302 3.19 10.96 -5.05
CA THR A 302 1.89 10.52 -5.58
C THR A 302 0.77 10.51 -4.53
N SER A 303 -0.46 10.36 -5.01
CA SER A 303 -1.69 10.11 -4.23
C SER A 303 -2.55 9.08 -4.97
N VAL A 304 -3.62 8.58 -4.36
CA VAL A 304 -4.49 7.59 -5.01
C VAL A 304 -5.14 8.20 -6.25
N SER A 305 -5.54 9.48 -6.18
CA SER A 305 -6.08 10.19 -7.35
C SER A 305 -5.08 10.38 -8.47
N GLU A 306 -3.81 10.63 -8.15
CA GLU A 306 -2.74 10.73 -9.16
C GLU A 306 -2.49 9.37 -9.82
N GLU A 307 -2.47 8.26 -9.06
CA GLU A 307 -2.37 6.92 -9.65
C GLU A 307 -3.54 6.63 -10.61
N PHE A 308 -4.77 6.94 -10.19
CA PHE A 308 -5.94 6.82 -11.06
C PHE A 308 -5.86 7.70 -12.30
N ALA A 309 -5.44 8.96 -12.17
CA ALA A 309 -5.29 9.87 -13.30
C ALA A 309 -4.26 9.32 -14.32
N ARG A 310 -3.11 8.81 -13.86
CA ARG A 310 -2.11 8.19 -14.73
C ARG A 310 -2.64 6.96 -15.47
N LEU A 311 -3.47 6.14 -14.82
CA LEU A 311 -4.10 4.98 -15.45
C LEU A 311 -5.19 5.37 -16.45
N VAL A 312 -5.99 6.39 -16.14
CA VAL A 312 -6.94 7.02 -17.07
C VAL A 312 -6.18 7.56 -18.30
N ASP A 313 -5.03 8.17 -18.06
CA ASP A 313 -4.19 8.72 -19.11
C ASP A 313 -3.61 7.65 -20.05
N ALA A 314 -3.09 6.57 -19.47
CA ALA A 314 -2.40 5.51 -20.19
C ALA A 314 -3.32 4.48 -20.86
N PHE A 315 -4.47 4.17 -20.27
CA PHE A 315 -5.32 3.06 -20.71
C PHE A 315 -6.71 3.49 -21.19
N ASP A 316 -6.96 4.80 -21.28
CA ASP A 316 -8.28 5.38 -21.63
C ASP A 316 -9.41 4.87 -20.72
N TYR A 317 -9.10 4.68 -19.44
CA TYR A 317 -10.06 4.21 -18.45
C TYR A 317 -11.11 5.27 -18.12
N GLY A 318 -12.34 4.81 -17.92
CA GLY A 318 -13.46 5.64 -17.50
C GLY A 318 -13.90 5.36 -16.06
N TRP A 319 -15.03 5.96 -15.67
CA TRP A 319 -15.61 5.77 -14.33
C TRP A 319 -15.93 4.32 -13.98
N ASP A 320 -16.30 3.50 -14.97
CA ASP A 320 -16.55 2.07 -14.76
C ASP A 320 -15.29 1.31 -14.33
N ASP A 321 -14.14 1.65 -14.89
CA ASP A 321 -12.86 1.03 -14.54
C ASP A 321 -12.39 1.48 -13.16
N LEU A 322 -12.47 2.78 -12.86
CA LEU A 322 -12.13 3.31 -11.53
C LEU A 322 -13.03 2.72 -10.44
N GLN A 323 -14.34 2.57 -10.72
CA GLN A 323 -15.25 1.86 -9.83
C GLN A 323 -14.85 0.39 -9.67
N TRP A 324 -14.45 -0.27 -10.76
CA TRP A 324 -14.03 -1.68 -10.72
C TRP A 324 -12.79 -1.88 -9.84
N PHE A 325 -11.77 -1.02 -9.96
CA PHE A 325 -10.58 -1.07 -9.10
C PHE A 325 -10.94 -0.85 -7.64
N THR A 326 -11.77 0.16 -7.36
CA THR A 326 -12.20 0.51 -6.01
C THR A 326 -13.03 -0.61 -5.36
N VAL A 327 -13.96 -1.21 -6.10
CA VAL A 327 -14.76 -2.35 -5.59
C VAL A 327 -13.89 -3.58 -5.38
N ASN A 328 -12.91 -3.84 -6.25
CA ASN A 328 -11.96 -4.93 -6.02
C ASN A 328 -11.13 -4.72 -4.77
N ALA A 329 -10.67 -3.50 -4.52
CA ALA A 329 -9.97 -3.14 -3.29
C ALA A 329 -10.89 -3.36 -2.08
N MET A 330 -12.10 -2.79 -2.06
CA MET A 330 -12.99 -2.96 -0.90
C MET A 330 -13.34 -4.41 -0.61
N LYS A 331 -13.56 -5.24 -1.64
CA LYS A 331 -13.81 -6.67 -1.45
C LYS A 331 -12.58 -7.45 -0.93
N SER A 332 -11.39 -6.84 -0.99
CA SER A 332 -10.10 -7.42 -0.58
C SER A 332 -9.59 -6.87 0.74
N ALA A 333 -10.28 -5.89 1.32
CA ALA A 333 -9.95 -5.39 2.65
C ALA A 333 -10.08 -6.49 3.72
N PHE A 334 -9.33 -6.36 4.80
CA PHE A 334 -9.28 -7.28 5.93
C PHE A 334 -10.29 -6.99 7.03
N ILE A 335 -11.16 -5.99 6.86
CA ILE A 335 -12.31 -5.78 7.75
C ILE A 335 -13.46 -6.78 7.49
N PRO A 336 -14.35 -6.99 8.48
CA PRO A 336 -15.50 -7.87 8.38
C PRO A 336 -16.35 -7.69 7.10
N PHE A 337 -16.95 -8.78 6.65
CA PHE A 337 -17.65 -8.84 5.36
C PHE A 337 -18.85 -7.88 5.26
N ASP A 338 -19.62 -7.76 6.33
CA ASP A 338 -20.76 -6.84 6.44
C ASP A 338 -20.31 -5.37 6.36
N GLU A 339 -19.19 -5.03 6.99
CA GLU A 339 -18.59 -3.69 6.90
C GLU A 339 -18.13 -3.38 5.46
N ARG A 340 -17.47 -4.34 4.80
CA ARG A 340 -17.11 -4.22 3.37
C ARG A 340 -18.34 -4.02 2.50
N LEU A 341 -19.41 -4.78 2.75
CA LEU A 341 -20.65 -4.70 1.99
C LEU A 341 -21.34 -3.34 2.17
N SER A 342 -21.32 -2.81 3.39
CA SER A 342 -21.82 -1.47 3.72
C SER A 342 -21.08 -0.40 2.93
N LEU A 343 -19.75 -0.41 2.92
CA LEU A 343 -18.95 0.54 2.14
C LEU A 343 -19.18 0.40 0.63
N ILE A 344 -19.23 -0.84 0.11
CA ILE A 344 -19.45 -1.08 -1.33
C ILE A 344 -20.81 -0.52 -1.78
N ASN A 345 -21.88 -0.82 -1.06
CA ASN A 345 -23.25 -0.52 -1.51
C ASN A 345 -23.75 0.84 -1.02
N GLY A 346 -23.27 1.32 0.12
CA GLY A 346 -23.71 2.57 0.74
C GLY A 346 -22.86 3.80 0.36
N VAL A 347 -21.59 3.60 -0.02
CA VAL A 347 -20.66 4.71 -0.29
C VAL A 347 -20.07 4.63 -1.70
N ILE A 348 -19.39 3.53 -2.02
CA ILE A 348 -18.60 3.41 -3.26
C ILE A 348 -19.48 3.43 -4.50
N LYS A 349 -20.42 2.48 -4.64
CA LYS A 349 -21.29 2.43 -5.83
C LYS A 349 -22.15 3.69 -5.99
N PRO A 350 -22.81 4.22 -4.93
CA PRO A 350 -23.55 5.48 -5.04
C PRO A 350 -22.68 6.66 -5.46
N GLY A 351 -21.46 6.81 -4.91
CA GLY A 351 -20.55 7.89 -5.27
C GLY A 351 -20.13 7.84 -6.74
N PHE A 352 -19.78 6.66 -7.25
CA PHE A 352 -19.49 6.50 -8.69
C PHE A 352 -20.73 6.71 -9.57
N ALA A 353 -21.93 6.29 -9.14
CA ALA A 353 -23.16 6.52 -9.88
C ALA A 353 -23.46 8.03 -10.03
N GLN A 354 -23.20 8.82 -8.99
CA GLN A 354 -23.34 10.28 -9.03
C GLN A 354 -22.36 10.91 -10.03
N LEU A 355 -21.09 10.51 -10.01
CA LEU A 355 -20.08 11.03 -10.94
C LEU A 355 -20.41 10.70 -12.41
N LYS A 356 -20.90 9.48 -12.68
CA LYS A 356 -21.33 9.06 -14.01
C LYS A 356 -22.57 9.78 -14.52
N TRP A 357 -23.42 10.29 -13.62
CA TRP A 357 -24.59 11.09 -13.99
C TRP A 357 -24.21 12.56 -14.30
N GLN A 358 -23.13 13.04 -13.69
CA GLN A 358 -22.65 14.42 -13.87
C GLN A 358 -21.75 14.58 -15.11
N ALA A 359 -21.10 13.49 -15.55
CA ALA A 359 -20.29 13.38 -16.77
C ALA A 359 -21.15 13.05 -17.99
#